data_AF-A0A961J503-F1
#
_entry.id   AF-A0A961J503-F1
#
_cell.length_a   1.000
_cell.length_b   1.000
_cell.length_c   1.000
_cell.angle_alpha   90.00
_cell.angle_beta   90.00
_cell.angle_gamma   90.00
#
_symmetry.space_group_name_H-M   'P 1'
#
loop_
_entity.id
_entity.type
_entity.pdbx_description
1 polymer ?
#
loop_
_entity_poly.entity_id
_entity_poly.type
_entity_poly.pdbx_seq_one_letter_code
_entity_poly.pdbx_strand_id
1 'polypeptide(L)' 'DTADAPWTVIKSDDKKRARLNCMRHFLSTLDYPGKNKKIATPPDPLIVGGAGHVIHRADHILGTALHPDTRHVAN' A
#
# COMPACT_ATOMS: atom_id res chain seq x y z
N ASP A 1 3.49 9.89 7.20
CA ASP A 1 3.59 8.54 7.74
C ASP A 1 4.14 8.67 9.15
N THR A 2 3.48 8.12 10.17
CA THR A 2 3.91 8.25 11.57
C THR A 2 4.05 6.85 12.17
N ALA A 3 4.98 6.67 13.11
CA ALA A 3 5.34 5.35 13.63
C ALA A 3 4.19 4.65 14.40
N ASP A 4 3.32 5.42 15.02
CA ASP A 4 2.13 4.99 15.76
C ASP A 4 0.94 4.64 14.85
N ALA A 5 0.85 5.27 13.67
CA ALA A 5 -0.20 5.05 12.69
C ALA A 5 0.38 4.98 11.26
N PRO A 6 1.05 3.86 10.92
CA PRO A 6 1.68 3.72 9.61
C PRO A 6 0.63 3.58 8.50
N TRP A 7 0.92 4.18 7.34
CA TRP A 7 0.09 4.04 6.15
C TRP A 7 0.44 2.79 5.35
N THR A 8 -0.57 1.96 5.08
CA THR A 8 -0.48 0.81 4.17
C THR A 8 -1.03 1.17 2.80
N VAL A 9 -0.26 0.94 1.74
CA VAL A 9 -0.63 1.16 0.34
C VAL A 9 -1.01 -0.16 -0.33
N ILE A 10 -2.10 -0.17 -1.10
CA ILE A 10 -2.61 -1.34 -1.82
C ILE A 10 -2.76 -1.00 -3.30
N LYS A 11 -2.04 -1.72 -4.17
CA LYS A 11 -2.19 -1.61 -5.63
C LYS A 11 -3.53 -2.19 -6.06
N SER A 12 -4.31 -1.43 -6.82
CA SER A 12 -5.74 -1.71 -7.04
C SER A 12 -6.16 -1.95 -8.49
N ASP A 13 -5.21 -2.05 -9.43
CA ASP A 13 -5.50 -2.35 -10.85
C ASP A 13 -6.29 -3.66 -11.00
N ASP A 14 -5.86 -4.72 -10.32
CA ASP A 14 -6.68 -5.91 -10.08
C ASP A 14 -7.50 -5.73 -8.80
N LYS A 15 -8.72 -5.23 -8.97
CA LYS A 15 -9.68 -4.99 -7.88
C LYS A 15 -9.98 -6.24 -7.05
N LYS A 16 -10.00 -7.44 -7.65
CA LYS A 16 -10.31 -8.68 -6.91
C LYS A 16 -9.14 -9.03 -6.00
N ARG A 17 -7.92 -9.04 -6.53
CA ARG A 17 -6.72 -9.30 -5.74
C ARG A 17 -6.48 -8.23 -4.68
N ALA A 18 -6.75 -6.96 -4.98
CA ALA A 18 -6.59 -5.86 -4.02
C ALA A 18 -7.49 -6.04 -2.78
N ARG A 19 -8.77 -6.39 -2.99
CA ARG A 19 -9.72 -6.63 -1.88
C ARG A 19 -9.28 -7.78 -0.98
N LEU A 20 -8.87 -8.90 -1.58
CA LEU A 20 -8.40 -10.06 -0.82
C LEU A 20 -7.14 -9.75 -0.01
N ASN A 21 -6.20 -9.02 -0.60
CA ASN A 21 -4.96 -8.66 0.09
C ASN A 21 -5.18 -7.60 1.18
N CYS A 22 -6.12 -6.67 0.99
CA CYS A 22 -6.54 -5.74 2.03
C CYS A 22 -7.03 -6.49 3.28
N MET A 23 -7.97 -7.43 3.09
CA MET A 23 -8.50 -8.23 4.19
C MET A 23 -7.42 -9.11 4.83
N ARG A 24 -6.53 -9.71 4.03
CA ARG A 24 -5.39 -10.49 4.54
C ARG A 24 -4.46 -9.65 5.40
N HIS A 25 -4.09 -8.45 4.95
CA HIS A 25 -3.28 -7.53 5.73
C HIS A 25 -3.91 -7.28 7.10
N PHE A 26 -5.17 -6.84 7.13
CA PHE A 26 -5.89 -6.54 8.37
C PHE A 26 -6.04 -7.76 9.31
N LEU A 27 -6.45 -8.91 8.79
CA LEU A 27 -6.68 -10.11 9.60
C LEU A 27 -5.37 -10.75 10.07
N SER A 28 -4.28 -10.62 9.29
CA SER A 28 -2.99 -11.20 9.67
C SER A 28 -2.35 -10.47 10.86
N THR A 29 -2.54 -9.15 10.97
CA THR A 29 -1.88 -8.30 11.98
C THR A 29 -2.52 -8.37 13.36
N LEU A 30 -3.82 -8.61 13.46
CA LEU A 30 -4.55 -8.65 14.74
C LEU A 30 -4.55 -10.05 15.35
N ASP A 31 -4.22 -10.22 16.62
CA ASP A 31 -4.46 -11.50 17.30
C ASP A 31 -5.94 -11.59 17.73
N TYR A 32 -6.61 -12.68 17.35
CA TYR A 32 -8.03 -12.86 17.65
C TYR A 32 -8.41 -14.34 17.84
N PRO A 33 -9.38 -14.65 18.74
CA PRO A 33 -9.82 -16.01 18.97
C PRO A 33 -10.38 -16.66 17.70
N GLY A 34 -10.03 -17.93 17.46
CA GLY A 34 -10.52 -18.68 16.30
C GLY A 34 -9.88 -18.27 14.96
N LYS A 35 -8.76 -17.53 14.97
CA LYS A 35 -8.00 -17.22 13.75
C LYS A 35 -7.60 -18.50 13.00
N ASN A 36 -8.17 -18.68 11.82
CA ASN A 36 -7.72 -19.72 10.90
C ASN A 36 -6.45 -19.27 10.15
N LYS A 37 -5.30 -19.75 10.60
CA LYS A 37 -3.97 -19.44 10.02
C LYS A 37 -3.78 -19.88 8.57
N LYS A 38 -4.65 -20.75 8.04
CA LYS A 38 -4.64 -21.13 6.61
C LYS A 38 -5.31 -20.09 5.72
N ILE A 39 -6.19 -19.24 6.29
CA ILE A 39 -6.96 -18.22 5.55
C ILE A 39 -6.37 -16.82 5.81
N ALA A 40 -6.14 -16.47 7.08
CA ALA A 40 -5.55 -15.20 7.50
C ALA A 40 -4.03 -15.21 7.33
N THR A 41 -3.58 -15.51 6.11
CA THR A 41 -2.17 -15.51 5.72
C THR A 41 -1.69 -14.09 5.46
N PRO A 42 -0.36 -13.84 5.51
CA PRO A 42 0.20 -12.55 5.12
C PRO A 42 -0.22 -12.15 3.70
N PRO A 43 -0.40 -10.84 3.42
CA PRO A 43 -0.73 -10.35 2.10
C PRO A 43 0.44 -10.50 1.12
N ASP A 44 0.13 -10.48 -0.17
CA ASP A 44 1.10 -10.46 -1.27
C ASP A 44 1.93 -9.16 -1.25
N PRO A 45 3.26 -9.23 -1.07
CA PRO A 45 4.12 -8.04 -0.95
C PRO A 45 4.23 -7.23 -2.25
N LEU A 46 3.84 -7.79 -3.39
CA LEU A 46 3.79 -7.05 -4.65
C LEU A 46 2.56 -6.14 -4.74
N ILE A 47 1.51 -6.44 -3.97
CA ILE A 47 0.24 -5.73 -3.94
C ILE A 47 0.13 -4.79 -2.73
N VAL A 48 0.63 -5.23 -1.56
CA VAL A 48 0.55 -4.47 -0.30
C VAL A 48 1.96 -4.05 0.13
N GLY A 49 2.15 -2.76 0.42
CA GLY A 49 3.42 -2.22 0.88
C GLY A 49 3.25 -1.02 1.81
N GLY A 50 4.29 -0.71 2.59
CA GLY A 50 4.30 0.49 3.42
C GLY A 50 4.48 1.76 2.59
N ALA A 51 3.91 2.87 3.05
CA ALA A 51 3.98 4.16 2.34
C ALA A 51 5.42 4.56 2.00
N GLY A 52 6.37 4.47 2.93
CA GLY A 52 7.79 4.76 2.64
C GLY A 52 8.37 3.93 1.48
N HIS A 53 8.08 2.64 1.42
CA HIS A 53 8.61 1.76 0.38
C HIS A 53 8.01 2.03 -1.01
N VAL A 54 6.75 2.45 -1.06
CA VAL A 54 6.06 2.74 -2.33
C VAL A 54 6.39 4.14 -2.83
N ILE A 55 6.47 5.12 -1.91
CA ILE A 55 6.69 6.53 -2.23
C ILE A 55 8.12 6.79 -2.72
N HIS A 56 9.14 6.19 -2.09
CA HIS A 56 10.54 6.39 -2.50
C HIS A 56 10.89 5.79 -3.88
N ARG A 57 10.03 4.93 -4.45
CA ARG A 57 10.24 4.32 -5.77
C ARG A 57 9.55 5.07 -6.92
N ALA A 58 8.76 6.10 -6.62
CA ALA A 58 8.16 6.96 -7.62
C ALA A 58 8.98 8.24 -7.70
N ASP A 59 9.74 8.43 -8.79
CA ASP A 59 10.62 9.59 -9.01
C ASP A 59 9.89 10.95 -8.88
N HIS A 60 8.55 10.96 -8.88
CA HIS A 60 7.79 12.15 -8.54
C HIS A 60 6.36 11.79 -8.10
N ILE A 61 6.10 11.73 -6.79
CA ILE A 61 4.77 11.49 -6.19
C ILE A 61 3.67 12.47 -6.66
N LEU A 62 4.07 13.63 -7.15
CA LEU A 62 3.17 14.70 -7.59
C LEU A 62 3.20 14.96 -9.10
N GLY A 63 3.98 14.22 -9.90
CA GLY A 63 4.21 14.56 -11.31
C GLY A 63 2.95 14.64 -12.18
N THR A 64 1.94 13.82 -11.86
CA THR A 64 0.62 13.83 -12.52
C THR A 64 -0.42 14.72 -11.83
N ALA A 65 -0.22 15.05 -10.55
CA ALA A 65 -1.12 15.92 -9.78
C ALA A 65 -0.72 17.42 -9.89
N LEU A 66 0.50 17.71 -10.32
CA LEU A 66 1.00 19.07 -10.59
C LEU A 66 0.51 19.55 -11.95
N HIS A 67 0.24 20.85 -12.02
CA HIS A 67 -0.12 21.56 -13.24
C HIS A 67 1.00 21.38 -14.29
N PRO A 68 0.68 21.18 -15.59
CA PRO A 68 1.70 20.95 -16.63
C PRO A 68 2.84 21.98 -16.63
N ASP A 69 2.57 23.23 -16.30
CA ASP A 69 3.57 24.31 -16.25
C ASP A 69 4.60 24.16 -15.12
N THR A 70 4.30 23.42 -14.05
CA THR A 70 5.24 23.15 -12.95
C THR A 70 6.15 21.94 -13.22
N ARG A 71 5.97 21.23 -14.35
CA ARG A 71 6.81 20.07 -14.72
C ARG A 71 8.20 20.45 -15.26
N HIS A 72 8.45 21.71 -15.60
CA HIS A 72 9.63 22.15 -16.35
C HIS A 72 10.70 22.88 -15.53
N VAL A 73 10.66 22.84 -14.20
CA VAL A 73 11.68 23.49 -13.36
C VAL A 73 12.45 22.47 -12.53
N ALA A 74 13.39 21.80 -13.19
CA ALA A 74 14.57 21.21 -12.57
C ALA A 74 15.71 21.22 -13.61
N ASN A 75 16.64 22.17 -13.46
CA ASN A 75 18.02 22.05 -13.92
C ASN A 75 18.84 21.45 -12.78
#